data_AF-A0AAN6MTS3-F1
#
_entry.id   AF-A0AAN6MTS3-F1
#
_cell.length_a   1.000
_cell.length_b   1.000
_cell.length_c   1.000
_cell.angle_alpha   90.00
_cell.angle_beta   90.00
_cell.angle_gamma   90.00
#
_symmetry.space_group_name_H-M   'P 1'
#
loop_
_entity.id
_entity.type
_entity.pdbx_description
1 polymer ?
#
loop_
_entity_poly.entity_id
_entity_poly.type
_entity_poly.pdbx_seq_one_letter_code
_entity_poly.pdbx_strand_id
1 'polypeptide(L)'
;MDPSRDPIPQLPAEIWLMILEHLPPSFFQQDIRRLTLSRRWYSLAFPAFYPRVEYTPRVISRLIHRKSKSLDRSRSLLRKSLRSINIVLEGFCTAPPGTAGNRANGTSGGDPDTTCFNTASNLARFCVMLLDFRELQAVRFVASWQNRAWRADPLQPRGYLPLRSLEPYLGRLTKHVTSMDLDLCGTDVVDDSGTQLHFCSYVGPLLSKLKTLRLRMRTICHIALWPVGDQPVTLGELTLSVYLGRVSENNPKLNSSRSCTSSGAWEWISPMDELRTRMSGLVKDMAKPKRAEMVHLAPSGEVHVWKASTGVCVRDGSEKPREFPLWFGTSQKPCFSEIEDEWDWDDEMDLSDTP
;
A
#
# COMPACT_ATOMS: atom_id res chain seq x y z
N MET A 1 17.22 37.95 27.92
CA MET A 1 17.49 36.52 28.16
C MET A 1 16.84 36.19 29.49
N ASP A 2 15.86 35.31 29.47
CA ASP A 2 15.02 34.99 30.64
C ASP A 2 15.75 33.93 31.50
N PRO A 3 16.16 34.23 32.74
CA PRO A 3 16.92 33.33 33.60
C PRO A 3 16.07 32.24 34.28
N SER A 4 14.77 32.15 33.98
CA SER A 4 13.83 31.23 34.65
C SER A 4 13.68 29.85 33.98
N ARG A 5 14.50 29.51 32.99
CA ARG A 5 14.50 28.14 32.42
C ARG A 5 15.33 27.22 33.28
N ASP A 6 14.66 26.46 34.15
CA ASP A 6 15.25 25.32 34.82
C ASP A 6 16.01 24.46 33.80
N PRO A 7 17.30 24.14 34.05
CA PRO A 7 18.10 23.38 33.11
C PRO A 7 17.46 21.99 32.95
N ILE A 8 17.27 21.58 31.69
CA ILE A 8 16.83 20.22 31.37
C ILE A 8 17.73 19.25 32.15
N PRO A 9 17.18 18.32 32.94
CA PRO A 9 17.98 17.43 33.78
C PRO A 9 19.04 16.72 32.94
N GLN A 10 20.28 16.70 33.43
CA GLN A 10 21.39 16.02 32.77
C GLN A 10 21.22 14.50 32.91
N LEU A 11 20.29 13.92 32.17
CA LEU A 11 20.13 12.47 32.14
C LEU A 11 21.25 11.83 31.30
N PRO A 12 21.68 10.59 31.63
CA PRO A 12 22.53 9.77 30.77
C PRO A 12 21.92 9.55 29.38
N ALA A 13 22.76 9.26 28.38
CA ALA A 13 22.29 9.13 26.99
C ALA A 13 21.34 7.94 26.81
N GLU A 14 21.53 6.90 27.59
CA GLU A 14 20.75 5.67 27.64
C GLU A 14 19.31 5.97 28.03
N ILE A 15 19.11 6.78 29.07
CA ILE A 15 17.77 7.21 29.52
C ILE A 15 17.08 8.03 28.45
N TRP A 16 17.80 8.93 27.76
CA TRP A 16 17.25 9.68 26.64
C TRP A 16 16.83 8.76 25.49
N LEU A 17 17.64 7.77 25.13
CA LEU A 17 17.31 6.80 24.08
C LEU A 17 16.08 5.97 24.45
N MET A 18 15.96 5.51 25.70
CA MET A 18 14.76 4.82 26.19
C MET A 18 13.50 5.70 26.05
N ILE A 19 13.58 6.99 26.41
CA ILE A 19 12.47 7.93 26.22
C ILE A 19 12.13 8.05 24.73
N LEU A 20 13.14 8.23 23.88
CA LEU A 20 12.97 8.41 22.43
C LEU A 20 12.35 7.17 21.77
N GLU A 21 12.68 5.96 22.22
CA GLU A 21 12.08 4.70 21.75
C GLU A 21 10.57 4.62 22.02
N HIS A 22 10.09 5.32 23.05
CA HIS A 22 8.67 5.36 23.42
C HIS A 22 7.92 6.49 22.70
N LEU A 23 8.61 7.40 22.03
CA LEU A 23 7.97 8.46 21.26
C LEU A 23 7.60 7.96 19.86
N PRO A 24 6.33 8.03 19.45
CA PRO A 24 5.95 7.64 18.11
C PRO A 24 6.59 8.60 17.09
N PRO A 25 6.91 8.15 15.86
CA PRO A 25 7.45 9.04 14.82
C PRO A 25 6.58 10.27 14.56
N SER A 26 5.26 10.14 14.71
CA SER A 26 4.29 11.24 14.59
C SER A 26 4.56 12.40 15.56
N PHE A 27 5.18 12.13 16.71
CA PHE A 27 5.54 13.15 17.71
C PHE A 27 6.45 14.24 17.12
N PHE A 28 7.47 13.87 16.37
CA PHE A 28 8.39 14.83 15.75
C PHE A 28 7.87 15.35 14.40
N GLN A 29 7.05 14.56 13.70
CA GLN A 29 6.42 15.01 12.44
C GLN A 29 5.44 16.17 12.67
N GLN A 30 4.71 16.17 13.80
CA GLN A 30 3.80 17.24 14.17
C GLN A 30 4.51 18.58 14.41
N ASP A 31 5.70 18.55 15.02
CA ASP A 31 6.52 19.75 15.23
C ASP A 31 8.00 19.41 15.19
N ILE A 32 8.64 19.68 14.03
CA ILE A 32 10.06 19.42 13.82
C ILE A 32 10.96 20.19 14.79
N ARG A 33 10.48 21.29 15.38
CA ARG A 33 11.21 22.07 16.40
C ARG A 33 11.40 21.29 17.69
N ARG A 34 10.64 20.20 17.89
CA ARG A 34 10.88 19.24 18.98
C ARG A 34 12.24 18.56 18.83
N LEU A 35 12.86 18.52 17.65
CA LEU A 35 14.25 18.05 17.51
C LEU A 35 15.28 19.10 17.96
N THR A 36 14.91 20.38 18.03
CA THR A 36 15.84 21.50 18.26
C THR A 36 15.89 21.97 19.72
N LEU A 37 15.47 21.15 20.68
CA LEU A 37 15.47 21.51 22.12
C LEU A 37 16.89 21.75 22.65
N SER A 38 17.84 20.89 22.27
CA SER A 38 19.27 21.04 22.61
C SER A 38 20.15 20.30 21.60
N ARG A 39 21.45 20.62 21.55
CA ARG A 39 22.41 19.92 20.68
C ARG A 39 22.50 18.42 21.01
N ARG A 40 22.49 18.09 22.32
CA ARG A 40 22.53 16.69 22.80
C ARG A 40 21.25 15.95 22.44
N TRP A 41 20.09 16.56 22.69
CA TRP A 41 18.80 16.01 22.30
C TRP A 41 18.74 15.76 20.80
N TYR A 42 19.13 16.72 19.97
CA TYR A 42 19.18 16.54 18.51
C TYR A 42 20.05 15.35 18.12
N SER A 43 21.25 15.21 18.69
CA SER A 43 22.15 14.10 18.35
C SER A 43 21.62 12.71 18.71
N LEU A 44 20.77 12.61 19.75
CA LEU A 44 20.17 11.34 20.19
C LEU A 44 18.82 11.08 19.51
N ALA A 45 17.98 12.12 19.37
CA ALA A 45 16.66 12.04 18.78
C ALA A 45 16.72 11.84 17.26
N PHE A 46 17.71 12.44 16.59
CA PHE A 46 17.80 12.35 15.13
C PHE A 46 17.92 10.89 14.64
N PRO A 47 18.83 10.05 15.15
CA PRO A 47 18.88 8.63 14.78
C PRO A 47 17.65 7.82 15.16
N ALA A 48 16.89 8.21 16.19
CA ALA A 48 15.67 7.50 16.59
C ALA A 48 14.45 7.89 15.74
N PHE A 49 14.37 9.16 15.33
CA PHE A 49 13.28 9.69 14.53
C PHE A 49 13.41 9.33 13.04
N TYR A 50 14.62 9.46 12.48
CA TYR A 50 14.84 9.37 11.04
C TYR A 50 14.62 7.98 10.39
N PRO A 51 14.74 6.83 11.08
CA PRO A 51 14.55 5.54 10.45
C PRO A 51 13.17 5.34 9.82
N ARG A 52 12.16 6.17 10.12
CA ARG A 52 10.79 6.06 9.60
C ARG A 52 10.26 7.43 9.15
N VAL A 53 10.85 8.00 8.11
CA VAL A 53 10.38 9.27 7.54
C VAL A 53 9.33 9.05 6.48
N GLU A 54 8.27 9.85 6.59
CA GLU A 54 7.23 9.97 5.59
C GLU A 54 7.59 11.07 4.58
N TYR A 55 7.62 10.69 3.30
CA TYR A 55 7.91 11.56 2.19
C TYR A 55 6.64 11.77 1.39
N THR A 56 6.04 12.93 1.61
CA THR A 56 4.93 13.40 0.77
C THR A 56 5.46 13.90 -0.57
N PRO A 57 4.61 14.00 -1.60
CA PRO A 57 5.02 14.45 -2.94
C PRO A 57 5.75 15.80 -2.90
N ARG A 58 5.26 16.73 -2.06
CA ARG A 58 5.87 18.04 -1.86
C ARG A 58 7.29 17.95 -1.28
N VAL A 59 7.52 17.02 -0.34
CA VAL A 59 8.85 16.80 0.24
C VAL A 59 9.78 16.17 -0.80
N ILE A 60 9.30 15.17 -1.54
CA ILE A 60 10.04 14.51 -2.64
C ILE A 60 10.49 15.54 -3.68
N SER A 61 9.57 16.37 -4.16
CA SER A 61 9.86 17.42 -5.13
C SER A 61 10.92 18.40 -4.64
N ARG A 62 10.80 18.90 -3.40
CA ARG A 62 11.83 19.77 -2.79
C ARG A 62 13.18 19.07 -2.70
N LEU A 63 13.19 17.78 -2.37
CA LEU A 63 14.41 16.98 -2.27
C LEU A 63 15.03 16.64 -3.62
N ILE A 64 14.32 16.78 -4.73
CA ILE A 64 14.89 16.54 -6.06
C ILE A 64 15.33 17.86 -6.70
N HIS A 65 14.47 18.87 -6.67
CA HIS A 65 14.68 20.10 -7.45
C HIS A 65 15.47 21.17 -6.71
N ARG A 66 15.40 21.22 -5.38
CA ARG A 66 16.10 22.27 -4.61
C ARG A 66 17.58 21.90 -4.44
N LYS A 67 18.45 22.72 -5.03
CA LYS A 67 19.90 22.67 -4.81
C LYS A 67 20.25 23.63 -3.68
N SER A 68 20.68 23.10 -2.53
CA SER A 68 21.22 23.92 -1.46
C SER A 68 22.22 23.14 -0.62
N LYS A 69 23.29 23.79 -0.15
CA LYS A 69 24.32 23.16 0.70
C LYS A 69 23.72 22.52 1.96
N SER A 70 22.68 23.14 2.53
CA SER A 70 21.97 22.60 3.70
C SER A 70 21.26 21.28 3.39
N LEU A 71 20.60 21.17 2.24
CA LEU A 71 19.94 19.94 1.81
C LEU A 71 20.95 18.86 1.43
N ASP A 72 22.08 19.21 0.82
CA ASP A 72 23.12 18.25 0.49
C ASP A 72 23.72 17.62 1.75
N ARG A 73 23.89 18.41 2.81
CA ARG A 73 24.27 17.91 4.13
C ARG A 73 23.20 16.96 4.69
N SER A 74 21.92 17.34 4.61
CA SER A 74 20.82 16.47 5.04
C SER A 74 20.77 15.16 4.24
N ARG A 75 20.91 15.21 2.92
CA ARG A 75 20.99 14.03 2.02
C ARG A 75 22.18 13.13 2.37
N SER A 76 23.33 13.71 2.69
CA SER A 76 24.52 12.98 3.15
C SER A 76 24.29 12.24 4.47
N LEU A 77 23.66 12.89 5.44
CA LEU A 77 23.29 12.27 6.71
C LEU A 77 22.27 11.14 6.50
N LEU A 78 21.24 11.44 5.71
CA LEU A 78 20.19 10.53 5.29
C LEU A 78 20.69 9.22 4.71
N ARG A 79 21.62 9.28 3.76
CA ARG A 79 22.22 8.11 3.12
C ARG A 79 22.86 7.14 4.09
N LYS A 80 23.31 7.65 5.26
CA LYS A 80 24.00 6.86 6.29
C LYS A 80 23.07 6.28 7.36
N SER A 81 21.83 6.77 7.47
CA SER A 81 20.97 6.45 8.62
C SER A 81 19.55 6.02 8.27
N LEU A 82 19.06 6.31 7.06
CA LEU A 82 17.68 5.99 6.69
C LEU A 82 17.54 4.48 6.42
N ARG A 83 16.80 3.81 7.29
CA ARG A 83 16.53 2.36 7.20
C ARG A 83 15.17 2.02 6.63
N SER A 84 14.16 2.85 6.88
CA SER A 84 12.82 2.67 6.34
C SER A 84 12.29 3.99 5.79
N ILE A 85 11.56 3.89 4.68
CA ILE A 85 10.93 5.03 4.05
C ILE A 85 9.45 4.75 3.78
N ASN A 86 8.61 5.73 4.10
CA ASN A 86 7.20 5.75 3.69
C ASN A 86 7.04 6.80 2.60
N ILE A 87 6.66 6.40 1.40
CA ILE A 87 6.42 7.23 0.24
C ILE A 87 4.90 7.39 0.13
N VAL A 88 4.41 8.61 0.37
CA VAL A 88 2.99 8.89 0.24
C VAL A 88 2.68 9.24 -1.21
N LEU A 89 1.78 8.47 -1.81
CA LEU A 89 1.26 8.66 -3.15
C LEU A 89 -0.07 9.41 -3.03
N GLU A 90 -0.24 10.47 -3.78
CA GLU A 90 -1.54 11.14 -3.90
C GLU A 90 -2.08 10.85 -5.30
N GLY A 91 -3.30 10.31 -5.37
CA GLY A 91 -3.86 9.80 -6.61
C GLY A 91 -4.04 10.92 -7.64
N PHE A 92 -3.73 10.61 -8.89
CA PHE A 92 -4.00 11.51 -10.01
C PHE A 92 -5.35 11.16 -10.64
N CYS A 93 -6.14 12.18 -10.94
CA CYS A 93 -7.35 12.00 -11.73
C CYS A 93 -6.95 11.93 -13.20
N THR A 94 -6.84 10.73 -13.76
CA THR A 94 -6.85 10.57 -15.22
C THR A 94 -8.27 10.86 -15.69
N ALA A 95 -8.50 12.03 -16.29
CA ALA A 95 -9.72 12.21 -17.05
C ALA A 95 -9.78 11.11 -18.13
N PRO A 96 -10.92 10.45 -18.35
CA PRO A 96 -11.02 9.42 -19.36
C PRO A 96 -10.56 9.99 -20.72
N PRO A 97 -9.71 9.27 -21.46
CA PRO A 97 -9.33 9.67 -22.81
C PRO A 97 -10.60 9.73 -23.67
N GLY A 98 -11.08 10.94 -23.96
CA GLY A 98 -12.33 11.18 -24.69
C GLY A 98 -13.25 12.22 -24.05
N THR A 99 -13.10 12.54 -22.75
CA THR A 99 -13.87 13.61 -22.11
C THR A 99 -13.17 14.98 -22.15
N ALA A 100 -12.29 15.18 -23.14
CA ALA A 100 -11.57 16.44 -23.37
C ALA A 100 -12.47 17.58 -23.90
N GLY A 101 -13.78 17.33 -24.07
CA GLY A 101 -14.75 18.35 -24.43
C GLY A 101 -15.12 19.26 -23.25
N ASN A 102 -14.74 20.53 -23.35
CA ASN A 102 -15.34 21.67 -22.63
C ASN A 102 -15.15 21.81 -21.11
N ARG A 103 -14.11 21.24 -20.49
CA ARG A 103 -13.75 21.58 -19.09
C ARG A 103 -12.87 22.84 -18.93
N ALA A 104 -12.88 23.75 -19.90
CA ALA A 104 -12.10 25.00 -19.84
C ALA A 104 -12.59 26.00 -18.76
N ASN A 105 -13.81 25.86 -18.23
CA ASN A 105 -14.39 26.88 -17.33
C ASN A 105 -14.70 26.40 -15.91
N GLY A 106 -14.34 25.15 -15.56
CA GLY A 106 -14.45 24.69 -14.18
C GLY A 106 -13.15 24.99 -13.44
N THR A 107 -13.13 26.08 -12.67
CA THR A 107 -12.15 26.36 -11.60
C THR A 107 -12.18 25.25 -10.56
N SER A 108 -11.68 24.06 -10.90
CA SER A 108 -11.18 23.12 -9.90
C SER A 108 -9.99 23.81 -9.26
N GLY A 109 -10.23 24.54 -8.18
CA GLY A 109 -9.22 25.15 -7.31
C GLY A 109 -8.39 24.11 -6.56
N GLY A 110 -8.02 23.03 -7.24
CA GLY A 110 -6.91 22.19 -6.82
C GLY A 110 -5.65 23.01 -7.00
N ASP A 111 -4.91 23.19 -5.92
CA ASP A 111 -3.63 23.88 -5.91
C ASP A 111 -2.74 23.28 -7.02
N PRO A 112 -2.39 24.05 -8.07
CA PRO A 112 -1.61 23.55 -9.21
C PRO A 112 -0.26 22.99 -8.78
N ASP A 113 0.24 23.40 -7.62
CA ASP A 113 1.45 22.85 -7.02
C ASP A 113 1.27 21.35 -6.68
N THR A 114 0.12 20.93 -6.15
CA THR A 114 -0.13 19.52 -5.77
C THR A 114 -0.10 18.56 -6.97
N THR A 115 -0.67 18.97 -8.10
CA THR A 115 -0.63 18.19 -9.36
C THR A 115 0.77 18.07 -9.95
N CYS A 116 1.70 18.96 -9.59
CA CYS A 116 3.06 18.97 -10.13
C CYS A 116 4.00 17.97 -9.44
N PHE A 117 3.62 17.43 -8.27
CA PHE A 117 4.56 16.71 -7.42
C PHE A 117 4.59 15.18 -7.61
N ASN A 118 3.48 14.55 -8.01
CA ASN A 118 3.40 13.10 -8.30
C ASN A 118 3.62 12.74 -9.77
N THR A 119 4.52 13.43 -10.45
CA THR A 119 4.91 12.99 -11.77
C THR A 119 5.73 11.70 -11.66
N ALA A 120 5.51 10.78 -12.60
CA ALA A 120 6.30 9.57 -12.72
C ALA A 120 7.82 9.87 -12.77
N SER A 121 8.18 11.01 -13.36
CA SER A 121 9.56 11.52 -13.41
C SER A 121 10.14 11.93 -12.05
N ASN A 122 9.36 12.55 -11.16
CA ASN A 122 9.82 12.90 -9.82
C ASN A 122 10.03 11.63 -8.99
N LEU A 123 9.08 10.70 -9.04
CA LEU A 123 9.19 9.46 -8.29
C LEU A 123 10.35 8.59 -8.79
N ALA A 124 10.57 8.51 -10.11
CA ALA A 124 11.74 7.86 -10.70
C ALA A 124 13.06 8.48 -10.20
N ARG A 125 13.20 9.81 -10.23
CA ARG A 125 14.39 10.51 -9.69
C ARG A 125 14.57 10.28 -8.20
N PHE A 126 13.48 10.22 -7.45
CA PHE A 126 13.52 9.89 -6.03
C PHE A 126 14.04 8.47 -5.82
N CYS A 127 13.52 7.49 -6.57
CA CYS A 127 14.00 6.11 -6.51
C CYS A 127 15.49 6.00 -6.88
N VAL A 128 15.97 6.74 -7.89
CA VAL A 128 17.40 6.83 -8.19
C VAL A 128 18.19 7.35 -6.99
N MET A 129 17.71 8.41 -6.35
CA MET A 129 18.34 8.95 -5.14
C MET A 129 18.38 7.88 -4.03
N LEU A 130 17.31 7.10 -3.83
CA LEU A 130 17.24 6.03 -2.83
C LEU A 130 18.23 4.88 -3.10
N LEU A 131 18.69 4.68 -4.33
CA LEU A 131 19.74 3.69 -4.62
C LEU A 131 21.07 4.02 -3.94
N ASP A 132 21.31 5.28 -3.55
CA ASP A 132 22.50 5.67 -2.79
C ASP A 132 22.42 5.30 -1.30
N PHE A 133 21.27 4.82 -0.81
CA PHE A 133 20.98 4.64 0.60
C PHE A 133 21.26 3.19 0.99
N ARG A 134 22.51 2.92 1.36
CA ARG A 134 23.00 1.55 1.63
C ARG A 134 22.33 0.88 2.84
N GLU A 135 21.87 1.68 3.78
CA GLU A 135 21.20 1.22 4.99
C GLU A 135 19.68 1.03 4.80
N LEU A 136 19.13 1.32 3.61
CA LEU A 136 17.70 1.22 3.35
C LEU A 136 17.26 -0.24 3.27
N GLN A 137 16.48 -0.66 4.26
CA GLN A 137 15.99 -2.03 4.43
C GLN A 137 14.50 -2.16 4.13
N ALA A 138 13.72 -1.08 4.26
CA ALA A 138 12.27 -1.12 4.11
C ALA A 138 11.74 0.03 3.25
N VAL A 139 10.91 -0.28 2.26
CA VAL A 139 10.23 0.72 1.43
C VAL A 139 8.74 0.49 1.46
N ARG A 140 7.99 1.52 1.84
CA ARG A 140 6.54 1.50 1.87
C ARG A 140 6.00 2.55 0.92
N PHE A 141 5.06 2.18 0.06
CA PHE A 141 4.28 3.08 -0.76
C PHE A 141 2.85 3.11 -0.20
N VAL A 142 2.35 4.29 0.15
CA VAL A 142 1.04 4.48 0.77
C VAL A 142 0.23 5.46 -0.06
N ALA A 143 -0.87 5.01 -0.65
CA ALA A 143 -1.88 5.87 -1.22
C ALA A 143 -2.54 6.71 -0.11
N SER A 144 -2.55 8.02 -0.30
CA SER A 144 -3.24 8.99 0.54
C SER A 144 -4.44 9.54 -0.22
N TRP A 145 -5.59 9.50 0.45
CA TRP A 145 -6.82 10.12 -0.03
C TRP A 145 -6.85 11.56 0.42
N GLN A 146 -6.69 12.49 -0.53
CA GLN A 146 -6.72 13.93 -0.24
C GLN A 146 -8.08 14.41 0.28
N ASN A 147 -9.16 13.65 0.07
CA ASN A 147 -10.51 14.07 0.46
C ASN A 147 -11.14 13.09 1.45
N ARG A 148 -10.97 13.38 2.76
CA ARG A 148 -11.61 12.61 3.85
C ARG A 148 -13.13 12.65 3.80
N ALA A 149 -13.71 13.67 3.16
CA ALA A 149 -15.16 13.85 3.05
C ALA A 149 -15.76 13.08 1.86
N TRP A 150 -14.96 12.71 0.87
CA TRP A 150 -15.44 11.95 -0.27
C TRP A 150 -15.39 10.45 0.04
N ARG A 151 -16.60 9.87 0.09
CA ARG A 151 -16.84 8.44 -0.16
C ARG A 151 -16.40 8.17 -1.60
N ALA A 152 -15.10 8.04 -1.83
CA ALA A 152 -14.58 7.77 -3.16
C ALA A 152 -15.22 6.48 -3.62
N ASP A 153 -16.01 6.61 -4.69
CA ASP A 153 -16.46 5.46 -5.44
C ASP A 153 -15.19 4.73 -5.90
N PRO A 154 -14.93 3.51 -5.41
CA PRO A 154 -13.79 2.69 -5.87
C PRO A 154 -13.82 2.39 -7.36
N LEU A 155 -14.98 2.59 -7.98
CA LEU A 155 -15.14 2.44 -9.40
C LEU A 155 -14.43 3.55 -10.17
N GLN A 156 -14.08 4.69 -9.54
CA GLN A 156 -13.24 5.68 -10.19
C GLN A 156 -11.81 5.13 -10.27
N PRO A 157 -11.33 4.78 -11.48
CA PRO A 157 -9.98 4.28 -11.65
C PRO A 157 -9.04 5.46 -11.43
N ARG A 158 -8.54 5.58 -10.20
CA ARG A 158 -7.43 6.48 -9.89
C ARG A 158 -6.16 5.69 -9.93
N GLY A 159 -5.24 6.13 -10.79
CA GLY A 159 -3.85 5.72 -10.70
C GLY A 159 -3.18 6.41 -9.51
N TYR A 160 -2.43 5.64 -8.72
CA TYR A 160 -1.58 6.18 -7.66
C TYR A 160 -0.10 5.95 -7.95
N LEU A 161 0.24 4.83 -8.60
CA LEU A 161 1.61 4.42 -8.84
C LEU A 161 1.85 4.24 -10.35
N PRO A 162 2.59 5.15 -11.01
CA PRO A 162 2.98 5.00 -12.42
C PRO A 162 4.15 4.02 -12.53
N LEU A 163 3.84 2.74 -12.68
CA LEU A 163 4.81 1.67 -12.48
C LEU A 163 5.89 1.56 -13.56
N ARG A 164 5.56 1.84 -14.82
CA ARG A 164 6.54 1.78 -15.94
C ARG A 164 7.76 2.64 -15.66
N SER A 165 7.55 3.85 -15.15
CA SER A 165 8.65 4.72 -14.75
C SER A 165 9.47 4.22 -13.55
N LEU A 166 8.92 3.32 -12.72
CA LEU A 166 9.57 2.80 -11.52
C LEU A 166 10.21 1.43 -11.71
N GLU A 167 9.75 0.66 -12.68
CA GLU A 167 10.21 -0.69 -12.98
C GLU A 167 11.76 -0.82 -12.98
N PRO A 168 12.52 0.04 -13.69
CA PRO A 168 13.98 -0.06 -13.71
C PRO A 168 14.64 0.10 -12.35
N TYR A 169 13.95 0.74 -11.41
CA TYR A 169 14.45 1.08 -10.09
C TYR A 169 14.00 0.11 -9.01
N LEU A 170 12.77 -0.42 -9.08
CA LEU A 170 12.27 -1.40 -8.10
C LEU A 170 13.16 -2.65 -8.05
N GLY A 171 13.57 -3.16 -9.21
CA GLY A 171 14.50 -4.29 -9.29
C GLY A 171 15.90 -3.98 -8.73
N ARG A 172 16.32 -2.71 -8.71
CA ARG A 172 17.62 -2.27 -8.17
C ARG A 172 17.55 -1.94 -6.68
N LEU A 173 16.46 -1.35 -6.20
CA LEU A 173 16.21 -1.06 -4.79
C LEU A 173 16.23 -2.33 -3.94
N THR A 174 15.77 -3.45 -4.51
CA THR A 174 15.72 -4.76 -3.85
C THR A 174 17.07 -5.42 -3.61
N LYS A 175 18.19 -4.79 -4.00
CA LYS A 175 19.53 -5.25 -3.60
C LYS A 175 19.79 -5.10 -2.11
N HIS A 176 19.18 -4.12 -1.46
CA HIS A 176 19.37 -3.82 -0.04
C HIS A 176 18.05 -3.84 0.75
N VAL A 177 16.94 -3.57 0.06
CA VAL A 177 15.61 -3.59 0.65
C VAL A 177 15.18 -5.04 0.90
N THR A 178 14.91 -5.36 2.16
CA THR A 178 14.39 -6.65 2.61
C THR A 178 12.89 -6.61 2.95
N SER A 179 12.28 -5.43 3.03
CA SER A 179 10.87 -5.27 3.35
C SER A 179 10.20 -4.31 2.36
N MET A 180 9.09 -4.73 1.77
CA MET A 180 8.29 -3.89 0.88
C MET A 180 6.82 -3.90 1.30
N ASP A 181 6.20 -2.73 1.33
CA ASP A 181 4.77 -2.58 1.61
C ASP A 181 4.14 -1.69 0.54
N LEU A 182 3.17 -2.21 -0.19
CA LEU A 182 2.41 -1.51 -1.23
C LEU A 182 0.96 -1.38 -0.78
N ASP A 183 0.63 -0.29 -0.10
CA ASP A 183 -0.73 0.04 0.28
C ASP A 183 -1.31 1.07 -0.67
N LEU A 184 -1.91 0.60 -1.76
CA LEU A 184 -2.58 1.43 -2.76
C LEU A 184 -4.04 1.69 -2.40
N CYS A 185 -4.45 1.45 -1.14
CA CYS A 185 -5.82 1.64 -0.67
C CYS A 185 -6.89 1.05 -1.60
N GLY A 186 -6.57 -0.05 -2.28
CA GLY A 186 -7.50 -0.67 -3.20
C GLY A 186 -7.70 0.00 -4.54
N THR A 187 -6.68 0.67 -5.04
CA THR A 187 -6.60 0.98 -6.46
C THR A 187 -5.68 0.01 -7.18
N ASP A 188 -5.72 0.10 -8.50
CA ASP A 188 -4.83 -0.60 -9.39
C ASP A 188 -3.51 0.14 -9.53
N VAL A 189 -2.49 -0.62 -9.93
CA VAL A 189 -1.27 -0.04 -10.48
C VAL A 189 -1.56 0.36 -11.93
N VAL A 190 -1.04 1.50 -12.37
CA VAL A 190 -1.23 1.98 -13.73
C VAL A 190 0.11 2.28 -14.38
N ASP A 191 0.15 2.29 -15.72
CA ASP A 191 1.31 2.81 -16.44
C ASP A 191 1.29 4.34 -16.52
N ASP A 192 2.28 4.90 -17.20
CA ASP A 192 2.41 6.35 -17.40
C ASP A 192 1.26 6.94 -18.25
N SER A 193 0.52 6.10 -18.99
CA SER A 193 -0.67 6.48 -19.77
C SER A 193 -1.97 6.38 -18.98
N GLY A 194 -1.93 5.84 -17.76
CA GLY A 194 -3.11 5.53 -16.95
C GLY A 194 -3.76 4.18 -17.28
N THR A 195 -3.15 3.38 -18.15
CA THR A 195 -3.60 2.02 -18.47
C THR A 195 -3.32 1.12 -17.27
N GLN A 196 -4.29 0.30 -16.88
CA GLN A 196 -4.11 -0.64 -15.78
C GLN A 196 -2.98 -1.61 -16.09
N LEU A 197 -2.04 -1.73 -15.16
CA LEU A 197 -0.95 -2.69 -15.23
C LEU A 197 -1.14 -3.74 -14.17
N HIS A 198 -0.96 -4.99 -14.58
CA HIS A 198 -0.84 -6.05 -13.62
C HIS A 198 0.52 -6.00 -12.93
N PHE A 199 0.51 -5.98 -11.61
CA PHE A 199 1.72 -6.01 -10.80
C PHE A 199 2.33 -7.44 -10.69
N CYS A 200 1.68 -8.47 -11.26
CA CYS A 200 2.06 -9.89 -11.15
C CYS A 200 3.53 -10.14 -11.49
N SER A 201 3.98 -9.65 -12.65
CA SER A 201 5.33 -9.88 -13.18
C SER A 201 6.44 -9.27 -12.32
N TYR A 202 6.09 -8.28 -11.50
CA TYR A 202 7.03 -7.60 -10.62
C TYR A 202 7.11 -8.25 -9.25
N VAL A 203 6.07 -8.93 -8.77
CA VAL A 203 6.06 -9.57 -7.45
C VAL A 203 6.93 -10.82 -7.42
N GLY A 204 6.83 -11.69 -8.44
CA GLY A 204 7.56 -12.96 -8.46
C GLY A 204 9.07 -12.82 -8.19
N PRO A 205 9.79 -11.91 -8.88
CA PRO A 205 11.21 -11.64 -8.62
C PRO A 205 11.52 -11.06 -7.24
N LEU A 206 10.53 -10.54 -6.51
CA LEU A 206 10.69 -10.00 -5.16
C LEU A 206 10.63 -11.11 -4.10
N LEU A 207 9.96 -12.24 -4.38
CA LEU A 207 9.80 -13.34 -3.43
C LEU A 207 11.15 -13.98 -3.03
N SER A 208 12.13 -13.98 -3.94
CA SER A 208 13.49 -14.48 -3.70
C SER A 208 14.46 -13.43 -3.13
N LYS A 209 14.00 -12.20 -2.90
CA LYS A 209 14.86 -11.09 -2.41
C LYS A 209 14.38 -10.50 -1.10
N LEU A 210 13.07 -10.39 -0.93
CA LEU A 210 12.47 -9.79 0.26
C LEU A 210 12.37 -10.82 1.38
N LYS A 211 12.38 -10.33 2.62
CA LYS A 211 12.00 -11.05 3.84
C LYS A 211 10.54 -10.79 4.21
N THR A 212 10.05 -9.58 3.96
CA THR A 212 8.67 -9.17 4.25
C THR A 212 8.06 -8.49 3.03
N LEU A 213 6.85 -8.90 2.66
CA LEU A 213 6.08 -8.31 1.58
C LEU A 213 4.64 -8.11 2.04
N ARG A 214 4.16 -6.87 1.96
CA ARG A 214 2.75 -6.53 2.17
C ARG A 214 2.17 -5.91 0.91
N LEU A 215 1.03 -6.43 0.46
CA LEU A 215 0.31 -5.94 -0.71
C LEU A 215 -1.13 -5.64 -0.32
N ARG A 216 -1.56 -4.39 -0.48
CA ARG A 216 -2.95 -3.96 -0.35
C ARG A 216 -3.32 -3.13 -1.57
N MET A 217 -3.90 -3.80 -2.54
CA MET A 217 -4.26 -3.23 -3.85
C MET A 217 -5.46 -3.98 -4.41
N ARG A 218 -6.14 -3.39 -5.40
CA ARG A 218 -7.37 -3.96 -5.96
C ARG A 218 -7.13 -5.27 -6.70
N THR A 219 -6.02 -5.34 -7.43
CA THR A 219 -5.73 -6.47 -8.31
C THR A 219 -4.48 -7.19 -7.85
N ILE A 220 -4.68 -8.25 -7.08
CA ILE A 220 -3.64 -9.22 -6.73
C ILE A 220 -3.99 -10.53 -7.42
N CYS A 221 -3.18 -10.93 -8.40
CA CYS A 221 -3.34 -12.20 -9.09
C CYS A 221 -2.59 -13.31 -8.34
N HIS A 222 -3.13 -14.53 -8.38
CA HIS A 222 -2.45 -15.70 -7.83
C HIS A 222 -1.10 -15.99 -8.52
N ILE A 223 -0.94 -15.61 -9.79
CA ILE A 223 0.32 -15.70 -10.57
C ILE A 223 1.43 -14.86 -9.94
N ALA A 224 1.08 -13.76 -9.25
CA ALA A 224 2.04 -12.91 -8.55
C ALA A 224 2.80 -13.67 -7.44
N LEU A 225 2.22 -14.77 -6.94
CA LEU A 225 2.80 -15.59 -5.87
C LEU A 225 3.70 -16.72 -6.40
N TRP A 226 3.94 -16.79 -7.71
CA TRP A 226 4.92 -17.74 -8.26
C TRP A 226 6.35 -17.20 -8.12
N PRO A 227 7.25 -17.95 -7.47
CA PRO A 227 8.68 -17.68 -7.55
C PRO A 227 9.14 -17.77 -9.00
N VAL A 228 10.09 -16.91 -9.38
CA VAL A 228 10.64 -16.89 -10.74
C VAL A 228 11.84 -17.84 -10.80
N GLY A 229 11.68 -18.92 -11.57
CA GLY A 229 12.71 -19.96 -11.75
C GLY A 229 12.97 -20.75 -10.46
N ASP A 230 14.15 -21.37 -10.39
CA ASP A 230 14.54 -22.25 -9.26
C ASP A 230 15.19 -21.48 -8.09
N GLN A 231 15.01 -20.16 -8.02
CA GLN A 231 15.60 -19.37 -6.93
C GLN A 231 14.89 -19.65 -5.61
N PRO A 232 15.64 -19.82 -4.50
CA PRO A 232 15.03 -20.03 -3.19
C PRO A 232 14.23 -18.80 -2.77
N VAL A 233 13.05 -19.04 -2.19
CA VAL A 233 12.19 -17.98 -1.65
C VAL A 233 12.78 -17.50 -0.32
N THR A 234 13.24 -16.25 -0.27
CA THR A 234 13.77 -15.64 0.97
C THR A 234 12.67 -15.02 1.83
N LEU A 235 11.47 -14.91 1.29
CA LEU A 235 10.33 -14.31 1.96
C LEU A 235 9.95 -15.14 3.18
N GLY A 236 9.91 -14.50 4.36
CA GLY A 236 9.33 -15.09 5.57
C GLY A 236 7.93 -14.58 5.86
N GLU A 237 7.68 -13.29 5.61
CA GLU A 237 6.38 -12.69 5.92
C GLU A 237 5.69 -12.19 4.66
N LEU A 238 4.47 -12.69 4.42
CA LEU A 238 3.59 -12.25 3.35
C LEU A 238 2.25 -11.79 3.94
N THR A 239 1.81 -10.59 3.58
CA THR A 239 0.45 -10.13 3.91
C THR A 239 -0.23 -9.62 2.65
N LEU A 240 -1.33 -10.26 2.27
CA LEU A 240 -2.19 -9.80 1.18
C LEU A 240 -3.44 -9.19 1.77
N SER A 241 -3.84 -8.02 1.30
CA SER A 241 -5.12 -7.41 1.65
C SER A 241 -5.91 -7.24 0.35
N VAL A 242 -6.83 -8.17 0.12
CA VAL A 242 -7.76 -8.16 -1.02
C VAL A 242 -8.98 -7.29 -0.68
N TYR A 243 -9.19 -6.99 0.60
CA TYR A 243 -10.20 -6.06 1.07
C TYR A 243 -9.77 -4.59 0.94
N LEU A 244 -10.63 -3.77 0.33
CA LEU A 244 -10.36 -2.37 0.04
C LEU A 244 -11.13 -1.36 0.91
N GLY A 245 -11.86 -1.82 1.92
CA GLY A 245 -12.64 -0.90 2.77
C GLY A 245 -14.08 -0.67 2.29
N ARG A 246 -14.55 0.59 2.42
CA ARG A 246 -15.94 1.09 2.26
C ARG A 246 -16.54 0.96 0.86
N VAL A 247 -15.89 0.25 -0.06
CA VAL A 247 -15.93 0.65 -1.44
C VAL A 247 -17.07 -0.05 -2.19
N SER A 248 -18.28 0.39 -1.86
CA SER A 248 -19.59 -0.01 -2.36
C SER A 248 -20.14 -1.33 -1.80
N GLU A 249 -21.16 -1.19 -0.96
CA GLU A 249 -22.14 -2.21 -0.57
C GLU A 249 -22.83 -2.85 -1.79
N ASN A 250 -22.67 -2.26 -2.98
CA ASN A 250 -23.37 -2.61 -4.21
C ASN A 250 -22.50 -3.40 -5.21
N ASN A 251 -21.22 -3.65 -4.95
CA ASN A 251 -20.36 -4.37 -5.90
C ASN A 251 -19.33 -5.29 -5.21
N PRO A 252 -19.74 -6.48 -4.74
CA PRO A 252 -18.84 -7.46 -4.13
C PRO A 252 -17.69 -7.91 -5.05
N LYS A 253 -17.82 -7.74 -6.38
CA LYS A 253 -16.75 -8.02 -7.37
C LYS A 253 -15.52 -7.12 -7.21
N LEU A 254 -15.59 -6.10 -6.35
CA LEU A 254 -14.47 -5.22 -6.00
C LEU A 254 -13.56 -5.77 -4.91
N ASN A 255 -13.98 -6.84 -4.22
CA ASN A 255 -13.20 -7.52 -3.18
C ASN A 255 -12.60 -8.85 -3.68
N SER A 256 -12.51 -9.01 -5.00
CA SER A 256 -12.04 -10.25 -5.64
C SER A 256 -10.61 -10.08 -6.17
N SER A 257 -9.78 -11.12 -6.03
CA SER A 257 -8.54 -11.23 -6.80
C SER A 257 -8.83 -11.23 -8.30
N ARG A 258 -7.96 -10.60 -9.09
CA ARG A 258 -8.07 -10.62 -10.55
C ARG A 258 -6.99 -11.43 -11.24
N SER A 259 -7.35 -12.15 -12.30
CA SER A 259 -6.38 -12.90 -13.10
C SER A 259 -5.63 -12.00 -14.09
N CYS A 260 -4.37 -12.35 -14.35
CA CYS A 260 -3.48 -11.72 -15.33
C CYS A 260 -3.76 -12.21 -16.77
N THR A 261 -4.52 -13.31 -16.97
CA THR A 261 -4.64 -14.04 -18.24
C THR A 261 -5.98 -13.90 -18.97
N SER A 262 -6.94 -13.15 -18.45
CA SER A 262 -8.28 -13.04 -19.06
C SER A 262 -8.29 -12.02 -20.20
N SER A 263 -8.20 -12.52 -21.43
CA SER A 263 -8.33 -11.74 -22.67
C SER A 263 -9.69 -11.07 -22.85
N GLY A 264 -10.73 -11.54 -22.14
CA GLY A 264 -12.09 -10.98 -22.18
C GLY A 264 -12.43 -10.24 -20.90
N ALA A 265 -13.10 -9.09 -21.00
CA ALA A 265 -13.50 -8.18 -19.89
C ALA A 265 -14.31 -8.85 -18.75
N TRP A 266 -14.77 -10.09 -18.93
CA TRP A 266 -15.70 -10.79 -18.05
C TRP A 266 -15.05 -11.93 -17.24
N GLU A 267 -13.89 -12.45 -17.65
CA GLU A 267 -13.19 -13.57 -16.98
C GLU A 267 -12.17 -13.12 -15.92
N TRP A 268 -12.25 -11.86 -15.50
CA TRP A 268 -11.20 -11.22 -14.70
C TRP A 268 -11.16 -11.68 -13.25
N ILE A 269 -12.08 -12.52 -12.79
CA ILE A 269 -12.15 -12.96 -11.40
C ILE A 269 -11.33 -14.25 -11.29
N SER A 270 -10.16 -14.18 -10.67
CA SER A 270 -9.50 -15.41 -10.22
C SER A 270 -10.20 -15.84 -8.93
N PRO A 271 -10.69 -17.09 -8.85
CA PRO A 271 -11.29 -17.61 -7.62
C PRO A 271 -10.32 -17.38 -6.45
N MET A 272 -10.86 -16.91 -5.32
CA MET A 272 -10.08 -16.78 -4.08
C MET A 272 -9.36 -18.09 -3.73
N ASP A 273 -9.88 -19.22 -4.18
CA ASP A 273 -9.34 -20.56 -3.97
C ASP A 273 -8.02 -20.80 -4.68
N GLU A 274 -7.84 -20.25 -5.88
CA GLU A 274 -6.55 -20.28 -6.58
C GLU A 274 -5.51 -19.48 -5.81
N LEU A 275 -5.89 -18.26 -5.36
CA LEU A 275 -5.01 -17.42 -4.56
C LEU A 275 -4.63 -18.12 -3.23
N ARG A 276 -5.61 -18.72 -2.53
CA ARG A 276 -5.39 -19.52 -1.31
C ARG A 276 -4.46 -20.69 -1.59
N THR A 277 -4.74 -21.48 -2.63
CA THR A 277 -3.94 -22.65 -3.01
C THR A 277 -2.50 -22.25 -3.30
N ARG A 278 -2.29 -21.19 -4.08
CA ARG A 278 -0.96 -20.66 -4.40
C ARG A 278 -0.23 -20.16 -3.16
N MET A 279 -0.92 -19.42 -2.30
CA MET A 279 -0.32 -18.89 -1.08
C MET A 279 0.07 -20.01 -0.09
N SER A 280 -0.76 -21.04 0.06
CA SER A 280 -0.45 -22.25 0.83
C SER A 280 0.74 -23.02 0.25
N GLY A 281 0.85 -23.09 -1.09
CA GLY A 281 2.01 -23.65 -1.77
C GLY A 281 3.28 -22.86 -1.45
N LEU A 282 3.24 -21.54 -1.64
CA LEU A 282 4.38 -20.64 -1.40
C LEU A 282 4.91 -20.74 0.04
N VAL A 283 4.04 -20.86 1.05
CA VAL A 283 4.46 -21.01 2.46
C VAL A 283 5.39 -22.19 2.69
N LYS A 284 5.26 -23.26 1.90
CA LYS A 284 6.15 -24.42 2.02
C LYS A 284 7.59 -24.05 1.67
N ASP A 285 7.77 -23.17 0.70
CA ASP A 285 9.06 -22.75 0.16
C ASP A 285 9.64 -21.51 0.87
N MET A 286 8.80 -20.74 1.57
CA MET A 286 9.18 -19.53 2.30
C MET A 286 10.27 -19.77 3.37
N ALA A 287 11.07 -18.74 3.64
CA ALA A 287 12.03 -18.72 4.74
C ALA A 287 11.32 -18.61 6.11
N LYS A 288 12.07 -18.84 7.21
CA LYS A 288 11.53 -18.61 8.57
C LYS A 288 11.53 -17.11 8.92
N PRO A 289 10.51 -16.61 9.65
CA PRO A 289 9.28 -17.30 10.05
C PRO A 289 8.38 -17.52 8.84
N LYS A 290 7.73 -18.68 8.67
CA LYS A 290 6.88 -18.98 7.49
C LYS A 290 5.46 -18.44 7.67
N ARG A 291 5.30 -17.11 7.67
CA ARG A 291 4.02 -16.44 7.96
C ARG A 291 3.43 -15.86 6.68
N ALA A 292 2.31 -16.40 6.22
CA ALA A 292 1.54 -15.79 5.15
C ALA A 292 0.07 -15.64 5.56
N GLU A 293 -0.42 -14.41 5.48
CA GLU A 293 -1.77 -14.00 5.88
C GLU A 293 -2.50 -13.27 4.76
N MET A 294 -3.80 -13.53 4.64
CA MET A 294 -4.68 -12.88 3.69
C MET A 294 -5.82 -12.22 4.45
N VAL A 295 -5.92 -10.91 4.33
CA VAL A 295 -7.00 -10.09 4.87
C VAL A 295 -8.06 -9.91 3.80
N HIS A 296 -9.27 -10.35 4.08
CA HIS A 296 -10.40 -10.26 3.16
C HIS A 296 -11.68 -9.89 3.90
N LEU A 297 -12.71 -9.53 3.15
CA LEU A 297 -14.06 -9.34 3.68
C LEU A 297 -14.82 -10.66 3.59
N ALA A 298 -15.48 -11.07 4.65
CA ALA A 298 -16.43 -12.18 4.62
C ALA A 298 -17.75 -11.75 3.96
N PRO A 299 -18.63 -12.69 3.54
CA PRO A 299 -19.97 -12.36 3.05
C PRO A 299 -20.83 -11.59 4.08
N SER A 300 -20.59 -11.82 5.37
CA SER A 300 -21.18 -11.04 6.47
C SER A 300 -20.72 -9.58 6.51
N GLY A 301 -19.69 -9.24 5.74
CA GLY A 301 -19.05 -7.94 5.70
C GLY A 301 -18.10 -7.67 6.87
N GLU A 302 -17.80 -8.69 7.68
CA GLU A 302 -16.74 -8.65 8.68
C GLU A 302 -15.37 -8.84 8.03
N VAL A 303 -14.33 -8.23 8.61
CA VAL A 303 -12.95 -8.44 8.15
C VAL A 303 -12.40 -9.71 8.77
N HIS A 304 -11.80 -10.54 7.92
CA HIS A 304 -11.24 -11.82 8.32
C HIS A 304 -9.78 -11.93 7.88
N VAL A 305 -9.00 -12.63 8.70
CA VAL A 305 -7.61 -12.99 8.42
C VAL A 305 -7.53 -14.50 8.25
N TRP A 306 -7.18 -14.91 7.05
CA TRP A 306 -6.88 -16.29 6.72
C TRP A 306 -5.37 -16.55 6.76
N LYS A 307 -4.95 -17.61 7.47
CA LYS A 307 -3.55 -18.01 7.63
C LYS A 307 -3.23 -19.18 6.71
N ALA A 308 -2.40 -18.97 5.69
CA ALA A 308 -2.12 -19.99 4.67
C ALA A 308 -1.42 -21.25 5.21
N SER A 309 -0.63 -21.12 6.28
CA SER A 309 0.06 -22.27 6.89
C SER A 309 -0.88 -23.25 7.60
N THR A 310 -2.04 -22.78 8.06
CA THR A 310 -2.98 -23.58 8.87
C THR A 310 -4.34 -23.76 8.23
N GLY A 311 -4.66 -22.96 7.20
CA GLY A 311 -6.00 -22.87 6.62
C GLY A 311 -7.03 -22.15 7.51
N VAL A 312 -6.66 -21.78 8.75
CA VAL A 312 -7.58 -21.18 9.72
C VAL A 312 -7.93 -19.75 9.29
N CYS A 313 -9.23 -19.46 9.29
CA CYS A 313 -9.78 -18.13 9.06
C CYS A 313 -10.37 -17.60 10.37
N VAL A 314 -9.89 -16.44 10.83
CA VAL A 314 -10.36 -15.82 12.07
C VAL A 314 -10.84 -14.41 11.77
N ARG A 315 -11.93 -14.00 12.41
CA ARG A 315 -12.39 -12.62 12.38
C ARG A 315 -11.33 -11.68 12.97
N ASP A 316 -11.05 -10.59 12.26
CA ASP A 316 -10.19 -9.51 12.76
C ASP A 316 -10.98 -8.61 13.71
N GLY A 317 -10.76 -8.76 15.01
CA GLY A 317 -11.41 -7.93 16.03
C GLY A 317 -10.87 -6.49 16.10
N SER A 318 -9.80 -6.17 15.38
CA SER A 318 -9.23 -4.81 15.40
C SER A 318 -10.07 -3.80 14.62
N GLU A 319 -10.88 -4.26 13.67
CA GLU A 319 -11.85 -3.44 12.98
C GLU A 319 -13.25 -3.64 13.57
N LYS A 320 -13.93 -2.54 13.93
CA LYS A 320 -15.32 -2.60 14.40
C LYS A 320 -16.21 -3.16 13.27
N PRO A 321 -17.07 -4.17 13.54
CA PRO A 321 -18.03 -4.65 12.56
C PRO A 321 -18.86 -3.50 12.03
N ARG A 322 -19.18 -3.56 10.74
CA ARG A 322 -20.08 -2.59 10.12
C ARG A 322 -21.49 -3.13 10.13
N GLU A 323 -22.44 -2.27 10.44
CA GLU A 323 -23.85 -2.53 10.22
C GLU A 323 -24.12 -2.38 8.71
N PHE A 324 -24.46 -3.48 8.06
CA PHE A 324 -24.91 -3.49 6.67
C PHE A 324 -26.43 -3.30 6.63
N PRO A 325 -26.99 -2.63 5.62
CA PRO A 325 -28.42 -2.70 5.34
C PRO A 325 -28.82 -4.18 5.18
N LEU A 326 -29.83 -4.60 5.96
CA LEU A 326 -30.22 -5.99 6.29
C LEU A 326 -30.72 -6.89 5.14
N TRP A 327 -30.23 -6.72 3.90
CA TRP A 327 -30.68 -7.53 2.76
C TRP A 327 -29.93 -8.86 2.62
N PHE A 328 -28.82 -9.05 3.33
CA PHE A 328 -28.14 -10.35 3.43
C PHE A 328 -28.55 -11.04 4.74
N GLY A 329 -29.28 -12.13 4.64
CA GLY A 329 -29.71 -12.92 5.80
C GLY A 329 -28.54 -13.30 6.71
N THR A 330 -28.74 -13.18 8.03
CA THR A 330 -27.75 -13.42 9.08
C THR A 330 -27.42 -14.90 9.27
N SER A 331 -27.05 -15.61 8.21
CA SER A 331 -26.53 -16.98 8.32
C SER A 331 -25.04 -16.92 8.67
N GLN A 332 -24.66 -17.46 9.83
CA GLN A 332 -23.26 -17.67 10.20
C GLN A 332 -22.71 -18.86 9.40
N LYS A 333 -22.50 -18.69 8.09
CA LYS A 333 -21.75 -19.67 7.30
C LYS A 333 -20.25 -19.48 7.56
N PRO A 334 -19.46 -20.55 7.69
CA PRO A 334 -18.01 -20.44 7.76
C PRO A 334 -17.49 -19.70 6.51
N CYS A 335 -16.47 -18.86 6.68
CA CYS A 335 -15.89 -18.16 5.54
C CYS A 335 -15.48 -19.16 4.45
N PHE A 336 -15.93 -18.91 3.22
CA PHE A 336 -15.64 -19.75 2.06
C PHE A 336 -16.25 -21.16 2.11
N SER A 337 -17.36 -21.38 2.83
CA SER A 337 -18.23 -22.51 2.48
C SER A 337 -18.61 -22.37 1.00
N GLU A 338 -18.56 -23.46 0.25
CA GLU A 338 -19.21 -23.51 -1.06
C GLU A 338 -20.62 -22.97 -0.88
N ILE A 339 -20.86 -21.81 -1.47
CA ILE A 339 -22.22 -21.39 -1.74
C ILE A 339 -22.59 -22.36 -2.85
N GLU A 340 -23.35 -23.41 -2.51
CA GLU A 340 -24.18 -24.04 -3.53
C GLU A 340 -24.96 -22.87 -4.11
N ASP A 341 -24.55 -22.44 -5.30
CA ASP A 341 -25.18 -21.40 -6.08
C ASP A 341 -26.55 -21.95 -6.52
N GLU A 342 -27.46 -22.19 -5.56
CA GLU A 342 -28.91 -22.29 -5.76
C GLU A 342 -29.39 -20.87 -6.11
N TRP A 343 -28.96 -20.39 -7.27
CA TRP A 343 -29.72 -19.40 -7.98
C TRP A 343 -30.78 -20.19 -8.73
N ASP A 344 -31.94 -20.33 -8.10
CA ASP A 344 -33.18 -20.74 -8.78
C ASP A 344 -33.40 -19.73 -9.92
N TRP A 345 -32.87 -20.04 -11.10
CA TRP A 345 -33.20 -19.34 -12.35
C TRP A 345 -34.47 -19.94 -12.99
N ASP A 346 -35.15 -20.85 -12.30
CA ASP A 346 -36.30 -21.60 -12.80
C ASP A 346 -37.64 -20.88 -12.59
N ASP A 347 -37.65 -19.55 -12.45
CA ASP A 347 -38.87 -18.78 -12.69
C ASP A 347 -39.07 -18.65 -14.20
N GLU A 348 -39.74 -19.67 -14.75
CA GLU A 348 -40.46 -19.70 -16.00
C GLU A 348 -41.03 -18.32 -16.35
N MET A 349 -40.38 -17.59 -17.27
CA MET A 349 -41.08 -16.60 -18.06
C MET A 349 -41.96 -17.35 -19.06
N ASP A 350 -43.15 -17.72 -18.58
CA ASP A 350 -44.30 -18.12 -19.39
C ASP A 350 -44.64 -16.93 -20.32
N LEU A 351 -44.07 -16.95 -21.52
CA LEU A 351 -44.46 -16.07 -22.62
C LEU A 351 -45.80 -16.58 -23.15
N SER A 352 -46.87 -16.31 -22.39
CA SER A 352 -48.22 -16.48 -22.88
C SER A 352 -48.47 -15.49 -24.02
N ASP A 353 -48.80 -16.07 -25.18
CA ASP A 353 -49.28 -15.43 -26.39
C ASP A 353 -50.20 -14.23 -26.13
N THR A 354 -49.98 -13.16 -26.89
CA THR A 354 -51.03 -12.17 -27.18
C THR A 354 -51.09 -11.92 -28.69
N PRO A 355 -52.29 -11.62 -29.22
CA PRO A 355 -52.83 -12.19 -30.47
C PRO A 355 -52.31 -11.60 -31.78
#